data_AF-A0A1J4UNZ7-F1
#
_entry.id   AF-A0A1J4UNZ7-F1
#
_cell.length_a   1.000
_cell.length_b   1.000
_cell.length_c   1.000
_cell.angle_alpha   90.00
_cell.angle_beta   90.00
_cell.angle_gamma   90.00
#
_symmetry.space_group_name_H-M   'P 1'
#
loop_
_entity.id
_entity.type
_entity.pdbx_description
1 polymer ?
#
loop_
_entity_poly.entity_id
_entity_poly.type
_entity_poly.pdbx_seq_one_letter_code
_entity_poly.pdbx_strand_id
1 'polypeptide(L)'
;MYSWVFLSGLLALYNSLAALKNAVERASANIDVMLRKRAELIPELIEVVKGYARHEQNMFEGIAFERAESMVHGRELIAAIAEKYPDLKANENFSQLFGELARVEGQIAASRSYCNECIMLYNTQIARIPYVIVAKFAGMKQIQYFGGRQMP
;
A
#
# COMPACT_ATOMS: atom_id res chain seq x y z
N MET A 1 -20.00 -35.27 -27.06
CA MET A 1 -18.89 -34.44 -27.59
C MET A 1 -19.01 -32.97 -27.16
N TYR A 2 -20.15 -32.31 -27.36
CA TYR A 2 -20.33 -30.88 -27.02
C TYR A 2 -20.22 -30.53 -25.52
N SER A 3 -20.62 -31.43 -24.61
CA SER A 3 -20.57 -31.19 -23.15
C SER A 3 -19.16 -30.97 -22.61
N TRP A 4 -18.16 -31.69 -23.13
CA TRP A 4 -16.76 -31.55 -22.71
C TRP A 4 -16.14 -30.22 -23.13
N VAL A 5 -16.54 -29.69 -24.29
CA VAL A 5 -16.09 -28.37 -24.79
C VAL A 5 -16.66 -27.24 -23.94
N PHE A 6 -17.92 -27.36 -23.54
CA PHE A 6 -18.55 -26.38 -22.65
C PHE A 6 -17.91 -26.39 -21.26
N LEU A 7 -17.66 -27.59 -20.71
CA LEU A 7 -17.00 -27.74 -19.41
C LEU A 7 -15.57 -27.17 -19.42
N SER A 8 -14.77 -27.48 -20.45
CA SER A 8 -13.41 -26.94 -20.55
C SER A 8 -13.40 -25.42 -20.70
N GLY A 9 -14.38 -24.85 -21.44
CA GLY A 9 -14.58 -23.41 -21.53
C GLY A 9 -14.88 -22.76 -20.18
N LEU A 10 -15.79 -23.33 -19.38
CA LEU A 10 -16.10 -22.83 -18.04
C LEU A 10 -14.89 -22.89 -17.10
N LEU A 11 -14.12 -23.98 -17.15
CA LEU A 11 -12.89 -24.12 -16.36
C LEU A 11 -11.84 -23.07 -16.76
N ALA A 12 -11.69 -22.78 -18.06
CA ALA A 12 -10.80 -21.74 -18.53
C ALA A 12 -11.21 -20.34 -18.03
N LEU A 13 -12.51 -20.02 -18.08
CA LEU A 13 -13.05 -18.76 -17.56
C LEU A 13 -12.78 -18.64 -16.05
N TYR A 14 -13.04 -19.70 -15.27
CA TYR A 14 -12.76 -19.71 -13.83
C TYR A 14 -11.27 -19.47 -13.53
N ASN A 15 -10.38 -20.18 -14.22
CA ASN A 15 -8.94 -20.06 -14.03
C ASN A 15 -8.43 -18.64 -14.32
N SER A 16 -9.00 -17.97 -15.32
CA SER A 16 -8.64 -16.57 -15.61
C SER A 16 -9.07 -15.61 -14.50
N LEU A 17 -10.26 -15.82 -13.89
CA LEU A 17 -10.72 -15.03 -12.75
C LEU A 17 -9.88 -15.29 -11.50
N ALA A 18 -9.52 -16.55 -11.26
CA ALA A 18 -8.63 -16.93 -10.17
C ALA A 18 -7.24 -16.29 -10.34
N ALA A 19 -6.72 -16.22 -11.57
CA ALA A 19 -5.46 -15.56 -11.87
C ALA A 19 -5.50 -14.05 -11.54
N LEU A 20 -6.60 -13.36 -11.88
CA LEU A 20 -6.79 -11.95 -11.53
C LEU A 20 -6.91 -11.74 -10.01
N LYS A 21 -7.66 -12.61 -9.32
CA LYS A 21 -7.76 -12.56 -7.86
C LYS A 21 -6.39 -12.75 -7.20
N ASN A 22 -5.61 -13.71 -7.66
CA ASN A 22 -4.25 -13.93 -7.17
C ASN A 22 -3.33 -12.73 -7.46
N ALA A 23 -3.56 -11.99 -8.56
CA ALA A 23 -2.82 -10.76 -8.84
C ALA A 23 -3.13 -9.66 -7.81
N VAL A 24 -4.41 -9.50 -7.44
CA VAL A 24 -4.83 -8.57 -6.36
C VAL A 24 -4.19 -8.94 -5.03
N GLU A 25 -4.20 -10.23 -4.66
CA GLU A 25 -3.60 -10.72 -3.42
C GLU A 25 -2.09 -10.47 -3.39
N ARG A 26 -1.38 -10.75 -4.48
CA ARG A 26 0.06 -10.45 -4.60
C ARG A 26 0.36 -8.96 -4.50
N ALA A 27 -0.42 -8.12 -5.18
CA ALA A 27 -0.25 -6.68 -5.13
C ALA A 27 -0.48 -6.13 -3.71
N SER A 28 -1.49 -6.66 -3.01
CA SER A 28 -1.79 -6.30 -1.62
C SER A 28 -0.65 -6.71 -0.68
N ALA A 29 -0.13 -7.94 -0.81
CA ALA A 29 1.00 -8.40 -0.01
C ALA A 29 2.27 -7.54 -0.22
N ASN A 30 2.50 -7.03 -1.43
CA ASN A 30 3.61 -6.13 -1.70
C ASN A 30 3.46 -4.78 -0.95
N ILE A 31 2.24 -4.26 -0.83
CA ILE A 31 1.96 -3.07 -0.01
C ILE A 31 2.35 -3.36 1.45
N ASP A 32 1.91 -4.49 2.01
CA ASP A 32 2.18 -4.86 3.40
C ASP A 32 3.68 -4.92 3.72
N VAL A 33 4.49 -5.44 2.80
CA VAL A 33 5.95 -5.45 2.94
C VAL A 33 6.51 -4.03 3.05
N MET A 34 6.02 -3.09 2.22
CA MET A 34 6.49 -1.70 2.26
C MET A 34 5.99 -0.94 3.49
N LEU A 35 4.77 -1.25 3.96
CA LEU A 35 4.25 -0.73 5.22
C LEU A 35 5.12 -1.13 6.41
N ARG A 36 5.58 -2.39 6.45
CA ARG A 36 6.48 -2.88 7.50
C ARG A 36 7.81 -2.15 7.50
N LYS A 37 8.45 -2.00 6.33
CA LYS A 37 9.70 -1.23 6.20
C LYS A 37 9.55 0.21 6.71
N ARG A 38 8.43 0.87 6.37
CA ARG A 38 8.13 2.21 6.89
C ARG A 38 8.01 2.20 8.41
N ALA A 39 7.34 1.21 8.99
CA ALA A 39 7.19 1.08 10.44
C ALA A 39 8.53 0.81 11.16
N GLU A 40 9.51 0.20 10.49
CA GLU A 40 10.87 -0.02 10.99
C GLU A 40 11.72 1.26 10.95
N LEU A 41 11.59 2.08 9.89
CA LEU A 41 12.38 3.30 9.70
C LEU A 41 11.97 4.48 10.62
N ILE A 42 10.68 4.59 10.95
CA ILE A 42 10.18 5.72 11.75
C ILE A 42 10.79 5.78 13.16
N PRO A 43 10.86 4.69 13.95
CA PRO A 43 11.54 4.70 15.24
C PRO A 43 12.98 5.17 15.15
N GLU A 44 13.73 4.67 14.17
CA GLU A 44 15.14 5.00 13.97
C GLU A 44 15.32 6.49 13.67
N LEU A 45 14.48 7.05 12.78
CA LEU A 45 14.45 8.49 12.53
C LEU A 45 14.12 9.29 13.79
N ILE A 46 13.13 8.85 14.58
CA ILE A 46 12.75 9.52 15.83
C ILE A 46 13.93 9.55 16.81
N GLU A 47 14.73 8.50 16.92
CA GLU A 47 15.90 8.48 17.81
C GLU A 47 16.96 9.50 17.38
N VAL A 48 17.27 9.59 16.09
CA VAL A 48 18.21 10.58 15.56
C VAL A 48 17.69 11.99 15.82
N VAL A 49 16.42 12.25 15.53
CA VAL A 49 15.79 13.57 15.76
C VAL A 49 15.79 13.92 17.25
N LYS A 50 15.49 12.98 18.16
CA LYS A 50 15.56 13.18 19.62
C LYS A 50 16.96 13.56 20.10
N GLY A 51 18.01 13.14 19.41
CA GLY A 51 19.39 13.54 19.68
C GLY A 51 19.60 15.06 19.60
N TYR A 52 18.89 15.73 18.69
CA TYR A 52 19.02 17.16 18.39
C TYR A 52 17.86 18.01 18.95
N ALA A 53 16.63 17.50 18.89
CA ALA A 53 15.41 18.21 19.24
C ALA A 53 14.78 17.69 20.54
N ARG A 54 15.54 17.65 21.64
CA ARG A 54 15.10 17.11 22.93
C ARG A 54 13.86 17.80 23.53
N HIS A 55 13.61 19.04 23.16
CA HIS A 55 12.49 19.84 23.66
C HIS A 55 11.17 19.63 22.89
N GLU A 56 11.17 18.87 21.79
CA GLU A 56 9.98 18.61 20.94
C GLU A 56 9.22 17.33 21.36
N GLN A 57 9.22 16.97 22.65
CA GLN A 57 8.67 15.68 23.14
C GLN A 57 7.19 15.46 22.82
N ASN A 58 6.37 16.51 22.95
CA ASN A 58 4.94 16.47 22.65
C ASN A 58 4.65 16.11 21.17
N MET A 59 5.59 16.40 20.26
CA MET A 59 5.45 16.08 18.84
C MET A 59 5.76 14.60 18.55
N PHE A 60 6.69 13.99 19.28
CA PHE A 60 7.01 12.56 19.13
C PHE A 60 5.85 11.66 19.57
N GLU A 61 5.04 12.11 20.54
CA GLU A 61 3.79 11.43 20.93
C GLU A 61 2.75 11.47 19.80
N GLY A 62 2.63 12.59 19.09
CA GLY A 62 1.78 12.71 17.90
C GLY A 62 2.18 11.76 16.76
N ILE A 63 3.47 11.64 16.47
CA ILE A 63 3.97 10.69 15.45
C ILE A 63 3.74 9.22 15.89
N ALA A 64 3.87 8.92 17.18
CA ALA A 64 3.58 7.59 17.71
C ALA A 64 2.09 7.24 17.57
N PHE A 65 1.20 8.22 17.73
CA PHE A 65 -0.25 8.06 17.54
C PHE A 65 -0.63 7.93 16.05
N GLU A 66 0.02 8.67 15.15
CA GLU A 66 -0.22 8.60 13.70
C GLU A 66 0.14 7.26 13.06
N ARG A 67 0.98 6.45 13.72
CA ARG A 67 1.20 5.03 13.34
C ARG A 67 -0.10 4.23 13.27
N ALA A 68 -1.14 4.66 13.98
CA ALA A 68 -2.42 3.97 14.06
C ALA A 68 -3.41 4.32 12.93
N GLU A 69 -3.37 5.53 12.34
CA GLU A 69 -4.46 5.97 11.44
C GLU A 69 -4.08 6.74 10.16
N SER A 70 -2.91 7.41 10.05
CA SER A 70 -2.63 8.22 8.83
C SER A 70 -1.16 8.26 8.44
N MET A 71 -0.87 7.59 7.32
CA MET A 71 0.48 7.34 6.80
C MET A 71 1.17 8.51 6.08
N VAL A 72 0.59 9.71 6.03
CA VAL A 72 1.17 10.84 5.26
C VAL A 72 1.83 11.88 6.18
N HIS A 73 1.39 11.98 7.43
CA HIS A 73 1.76 13.09 8.30
C HIS A 73 3.14 12.92 8.99
N GLY A 74 3.53 11.68 9.31
CA GLY A 74 4.80 11.42 10.00
C GLY A 74 6.08 11.93 9.31
N ARG A 75 6.18 11.84 7.97
CA ARG A 75 7.36 12.35 7.24
C ARG A 75 7.34 13.88 7.17
N GLU A 76 6.18 14.48 6.94
CA GLU A 76 6.00 15.94 6.87
C GLU A 76 6.36 16.61 8.20
N LEU A 77 5.96 15.99 9.32
CA LEU A 77 6.34 16.43 10.66
C LEU A 77 7.85 16.36 10.89
N ILE A 78 8.51 15.26 10.49
CA ILE A 78 9.98 15.13 10.60
C ILE A 78 10.69 16.18 9.72
N ALA A 79 10.17 16.45 8.51
CA ALA A 79 10.71 17.49 7.63
C ALA A 79 10.62 18.87 8.27
N ALA A 80 9.47 19.20 8.87
CA ALA A 80 9.26 20.47 9.55
C ALA A 80 10.22 20.66 10.74
N ILE A 81 10.56 19.59 11.47
CA ILE A 81 11.58 19.65 12.53
C ILE A 81 12.96 19.90 11.91
N ALA A 82 13.33 19.18 10.85
CA ALA A 82 14.63 19.35 10.22
C ALA A 82 14.87 20.79 9.71
N GLU A 83 13.83 21.52 9.29
CA GLU A 83 13.95 22.94 8.93
C GLU A 83 14.28 23.85 10.14
N LYS A 84 13.80 23.50 11.34
CA LYS A 84 14.09 24.27 12.56
C LYS A 84 15.49 24.00 13.12
N TYR A 85 16.10 22.85 12.79
CA TYR A 85 17.37 22.39 13.35
C TYR A 85 18.40 22.12 12.23
N PRO A 86 19.17 23.13 11.79
CA PRO A 86 20.15 23.00 10.71
C PRO A 86 21.19 21.89 10.93
N ASP A 87 21.63 21.68 12.17
CA ASP A 87 22.60 20.63 12.53
C ASP A 87 22.05 19.21 12.33
N LEU A 88 20.73 19.02 12.55
CA LEU A 88 20.03 17.76 12.25
C LEU A 88 19.93 17.55 10.74
N LYS A 89 19.59 18.61 9.99
CA LYS A 89 19.50 18.56 8.53
C LYS A 89 20.84 18.27 7.86
N ALA A 90 21.94 18.74 8.46
CA ALA A 90 23.30 18.45 8.03
C ALA A 90 23.80 17.06 8.49
N ASN A 91 23.09 16.38 9.39
CA ASN A 91 23.47 15.06 9.84
C ASN A 91 23.32 14.04 8.70
N GLU A 92 24.41 13.32 8.40
CA GLU A 92 24.46 12.37 7.31
C GLU A 92 23.52 11.17 7.54
N ASN A 93 23.51 10.61 8.76
CA ASN A 93 22.64 9.49 9.12
C ASN A 93 21.15 9.87 9.00
N PHE A 94 20.78 11.07 9.47
CA PHE A 94 19.42 11.59 9.28
C PHE A 94 19.06 11.69 7.80
N SER A 95 19.94 12.30 6.99
CA SER A 95 19.70 12.49 5.55
C SER A 95 19.51 11.17 4.82
N GLN A 96 20.30 10.15 5.16
CA GLN A 96 20.18 8.80 4.61
C GLN A 96 18.84 8.15 4.97
N LEU A 97 18.50 8.07 6.25
CA LEU A 97 17.25 7.47 6.73
C LEU A 97 16.01 8.22 6.21
N PHE A 98 16.07 9.55 6.17
CA PHE A 98 14.97 10.38 5.67
C PHE A 98 14.76 10.19 4.16
N GLY A 99 15.85 10.08 3.39
CA GLY A 99 15.80 9.72 1.97
C GLY A 99 15.26 8.30 1.74
N GLU A 100 15.62 7.35 2.59
CA GLU A 100 15.08 5.98 2.51
C GLU A 100 13.58 5.95 2.83
N LEU A 101 13.14 6.66 3.87
CA LEU A 101 11.72 6.80 4.20
C LEU A 101 10.95 7.40 3.00
N ALA A 102 11.50 8.43 2.36
CA ALA A 102 10.89 9.04 1.18
C ALA A 102 10.78 8.05 0.00
N ARG A 103 11.80 7.22 -0.21
CA ARG A 103 11.79 6.15 -1.23
C ARG A 103 10.72 5.10 -0.92
N VAL A 104 10.62 4.64 0.32
CA VAL A 104 9.61 3.65 0.75
C VAL A 104 8.21 4.23 0.57
N GLU A 105 7.98 5.49 0.91
CA GLU A 105 6.68 6.15 0.70
C GLU A 105 6.31 6.26 -0.79
N GLY A 106 7.27 6.56 -1.66
CA GLY A 106 7.06 6.50 -3.11
C GLY A 106 6.68 5.10 -3.60
N GLN A 107 7.34 4.06 -3.08
CA GLN A 107 7.03 2.67 -3.41
C GLN A 107 5.66 2.23 -2.88
N ILE A 108 5.24 2.71 -1.71
CA ILE A 108 3.89 2.49 -1.17
C ILE A 108 2.85 3.12 -2.10
N ALA A 109 3.05 4.36 -2.53
CA ALA A 109 2.13 5.05 -3.43
C ALA A 109 1.99 4.32 -4.77
N ALA A 110 3.12 3.92 -5.37
CA ALA A 110 3.12 3.13 -6.60
C ALA A 110 2.43 1.77 -6.42
N SER A 111 2.72 1.07 -5.32
CA SER A 111 2.14 -0.25 -5.01
C SER A 111 0.62 -0.17 -4.79
N ARG A 112 0.13 0.91 -4.16
CA ARG A 112 -1.30 1.20 -4.01
C ARG A 112 -1.99 1.41 -5.35
N SER A 113 -1.37 2.21 -6.23
CA SER A 113 -1.89 2.42 -7.58
C SER A 113 -1.99 1.11 -8.36
N TYR A 114 -0.93 0.30 -8.33
CA TYR A 114 -0.88 -1.01 -9.00
C TYR A 114 -1.91 -1.99 -8.43
N CYS A 115 -2.08 -2.04 -7.10
CA CYS A 115 -3.10 -2.87 -6.46
C CYS A 115 -4.51 -2.43 -6.88
N ASN A 116 -4.78 -1.12 -6.89
CA ASN A 116 -6.06 -0.58 -7.35
C ASN A 116 -6.33 -0.92 -8.82
N GLU A 117 -5.30 -0.90 -9.67
CA GLU A 117 -5.43 -1.33 -11.06
C GLU A 117 -5.78 -2.83 -11.16
N CYS A 118 -5.13 -3.69 -10.37
CA CYS A 118 -5.47 -5.11 -10.30
C CYS A 118 -6.92 -5.33 -9.82
N ILE A 119 -7.35 -4.59 -8.80
CA ILE A 119 -8.71 -4.63 -8.25
C ILE A 119 -9.72 -4.21 -9.32
N MET A 120 -9.43 -3.14 -10.06
CA MET A 120 -10.26 -2.65 -11.15
C MET A 120 -10.41 -3.73 -12.23
N LEU A 121 -9.30 -4.33 -12.68
CA LEU A 121 -9.31 -5.38 -13.70
C LEU A 121 -10.13 -6.59 -13.24
N TYR A 122 -9.92 -7.05 -12.02
CA TYR A 122 -10.70 -8.14 -11.43
C TYR A 122 -12.19 -7.80 -11.34
N ASN A 123 -12.55 -6.64 -10.76
CA ASN A 123 -13.93 -6.18 -10.59
C ASN A 123 -14.65 -6.02 -11.93
N THR A 124 -13.95 -5.48 -12.93
CA THR A 124 -14.46 -5.32 -14.29
C THR A 124 -14.68 -6.68 -14.93
N GLN A 125 -13.75 -7.62 -14.77
CA GLN A 125 -13.87 -8.95 -15.36
C GLN A 125 -15.05 -9.73 -14.78
N ILE A 126 -15.24 -9.73 -13.46
CA ILE A 126 -16.37 -10.44 -12.83
C ILE A 126 -17.74 -9.83 -13.17
N ALA A 127 -17.78 -8.58 -13.65
CA ALA A 127 -19.01 -7.91 -14.07
C ALA A 127 -19.39 -8.16 -15.55
N ARG A 128 -18.46 -8.69 -16.36
CA ARG A 128 -18.67 -8.91 -17.81
C ARG A 128 -19.26 -10.28 -18.12
N ILE A 129 -20.03 -10.38 -19.20
CA ILE A 129 -20.46 -11.68 -19.76
C ILE A 129 -19.30 -12.26 -20.59
N PRO A 130 -19.01 -13.58 -20.53
CA PRO A 130 -19.72 -14.63 -19.78
C PRO A 130 -19.26 -14.80 -18.31
N TYR A 131 -18.22 -14.09 -17.87
CA TYR A 131 -17.60 -14.22 -16.57
C TYR A 131 -18.54 -14.03 -15.38
N VAL A 132 -19.54 -13.15 -15.47
CA VAL A 132 -20.51 -12.88 -14.39
C VAL A 132 -21.27 -14.13 -13.94
N ILE A 133 -21.53 -15.07 -14.86
CA ILE A 133 -22.24 -16.32 -14.55
C ILE A 133 -21.31 -17.22 -13.72
N VAL A 134 -20.07 -17.38 -14.18
CA VAL A 134 -19.05 -18.17 -13.50
C VAL A 134 -18.70 -17.57 -12.14
N ALA A 135 -18.54 -16.24 -12.08
CA ALA A 135 -18.24 -15.50 -10.86
C ALA A 135 -19.35 -15.65 -9.81
N LYS A 136 -20.63 -15.52 -10.21
CA LYS A 136 -21.77 -15.72 -9.31
C LYS A 136 -21.83 -17.15 -8.78
N PHE A 137 -21.65 -18.15 -9.65
CA PHE A 137 -21.64 -19.56 -9.25
C PHE A 137 -20.49 -19.88 -8.29
N ALA A 138 -19.30 -19.31 -8.55
CA ALA A 138 -18.12 -19.48 -7.71
C ALA A 138 -18.09 -18.58 -6.46
N GLY A 139 -19.12 -17.75 -6.23
CA GLY A 139 -19.18 -16.83 -5.07
C GLY A 139 -18.14 -15.70 -5.10
N MET A 140 -17.59 -15.36 -6.26
CA MET A 140 -16.61 -14.28 -6.42
C MET A 140 -17.31 -12.92 -6.31
N LYS A 141 -16.87 -12.11 -5.34
CA LYS A 141 -17.40 -10.76 -5.07
C LYS A 141 -16.40 -9.69 -5.48
N GLN A 142 -16.89 -8.48 -5.72
CA GLN A 142 -16.04 -7.31 -5.95
C GLN A 142 -15.18 -7.02 -4.72
N ILE A 143 -13.95 -6.57 -4.98
CA ILE A 143 -12.97 -6.17 -3.96
C ILE A 143 -12.98 -4.65 -3.86
N GLN A 144 -12.91 -4.13 -2.63
CA GLN A 144 -12.84 -2.69 -2.39
C GLN A 144 -11.46 -2.13 -2.74
N TYR A 145 -11.41 -0.95 -3.35
CA TYR A 145 -10.16 -0.23 -3.61
C TYR A 145 -9.43 0.14 -2.32
N PHE A 146 -8.11 0.09 -2.37
CA PHE A 146 -7.25 0.52 -1.29
C PHE A 146 -7.34 2.05 -1.10
N GLY A 147 -7.63 2.51 0.13
CA GLY A 147 -7.72 3.94 0.46
C GLY A 147 -9.08 4.60 0.18
N GLY A 148 -10.12 3.82 -0.11
CA GLY A 148 -11.52 4.25 -0.01
C GLY A 148 -12.07 5.18 -1.09
N ARG A 149 -11.27 5.63 -2.08
CA ARG A 149 -11.77 6.48 -3.16
C ARG A 149 -11.72 5.73 -4.49
N GLN A 150 -12.89 5.50 -5.08
CA GLN A 150 -13.01 5.13 -6.49
C GLN A 150 -12.27 6.20 -7.30
N MET A 151 -11.27 5.82 -8.09
CA MET A 151 -10.81 6.71 -9.15
C MET A 151 -11.92 6.78 -10.21
N PRO A 152 -12.30 7.98 -10.67
CA PRO A 152 -13.40 8.17 -11.62
C PRO A 152 -13.16 7.47 -12.96
#